data_AF-A0ABD3XH32-F1
#
_entry.id   AF-A0ABD3XH32-F1
#
_cell.length_a   1.000
_cell.length_b   1.000
_cell.length_c   1.000
_cell.angle_alpha   90.00
_cell.angle_beta   90.00
_cell.angle_gamma   90.00
#
_symmetry.space_group_name_H-M   'P 1'
#
loop_
_entity.id
_entity.type
_entity.pdbx_description
1 polymer ?
#
loop_
_entity_poly.entity_id
_entity_poly.type
_entity_poly.pdbx_seq_one_letter_code
_entity_poly.pdbx_strand_id
1 'polypeptide(L)'
;MNSWTEKKYVFVIMILSSLLVYETDYMVKRCRHDTCKTDNQIETVIAKSIHIDTPLQVLDSRIQNELPNSKNTLFTGKRFREVPLIRKFENEIYFVNDNKKNCTNWAVVTTIFKPSESVQHIADSPKWCLVVVADIQTQSKESYLSALGKLGDKVVFLEPADHDKLYPAISKALPWKHFGRKNIGYMYAIHHGGEYIWDFDDDNVGLIDSKMLTAKTNFSYLIPCSGFSKPMMNPYPYFGVNETYSWPRGFPLEEIRNPHVCPELCQSNASMTIGVIQSLANKQPDVDAIYRFTRNNPFDFQATLKNHQLLVIPKGVYTPFNAQATLWAKPAFPYLPLPISVDGRVTDIWRSYFAEYFFHKDNITLIFTPPYVRQDRNPHNILKDLDAENDLYMRSNVLIQLLSELYNTEHSIDLHHLYDELYKRGYIELDDLIFIRAWVKTVKAIFKEREATVLNK
;
A
#
# COMPACT_ATOMS: atom_id res chain seq x y z
N MET A 1 -7.45 -5.30 56.05
CA MET A 1 -7.75 -6.23 54.94
C MET A 1 -8.86 -5.60 54.10
N ASN A 2 -8.74 -5.65 52.77
CA ASN A 2 -9.62 -5.05 51.74
C ASN A 2 -9.33 -3.60 51.30
N SER A 3 -8.16 -3.36 50.69
CA SER A 3 -7.98 -2.20 49.78
C SER A 3 -7.06 -2.47 48.57
N TRP A 4 -6.73 -3.74 48.30
CA TRP A 4 -5.81 -4.16 47.24
C TRP A 4 -6.47 -4.97 46.12
N THR A 5 -7.67 -5.49 46.35
CA THR A 5 -8.44 -6.26 45.36
C THR A 5 -9.21 -5.36 44.38
N GLU A 6 -9.77 -4.23 44.82
CA GLU A 6 -10.55 -3.33 43.96
C GLU A 6 -9.71 -2.63 42.87
N LYS A 7 -8.42 -2.37 43.11
CA LYS A 7 -7.55 -1.70 42.12
C LYS A 7 -7.16 -2.57 40.92
N LYS A 8 -7.24 -3.90 41.04
CA LYS A 8 -7.00 -4.81 39.91
C LYS A 8 -8.19 -4.88 38.95
N TYR A 9 -9.42 -4.77 39.46
CA TYR A 9 -10.63 -4.77 38.63
C TYR A 9 -10.72 -3.52 37.75
N VAL A 10 -10.33 -2.36 38.26
CA VAL A 10 -10.34 -1.10 37.49
C VAL A 10 -9.26 -1.09 36.38
N PHE A 11 -8.12 -1.76 36.60
CA PHE A 11 -7.03 -1.81 35.60
C PHE A 11 -7.31 -2.81 34.47
N VAL A 12 -7.96 -3.95 34.76
CA VAL A 12 -8.38 -4.93 33.74
C VAL A 12 -9.55 -4.38 32.91
N ILE A 13 -10.48 -3.63 33.52
CA ILE A 13 -11.56 -2.94 32.80
C ILE A 13 -11.00 -1.82 31.91
N MET A 14 -9.97 -1.09 32.34
CA MET A 14 -9.33 -0.07 31.49
C MET A 14 -8.55 -0.68 30.31
N ILE A 15 -7.89 -1.83 30.47
CA ILE A 15 -7.14 -2.47 29.37
C ILE A 15 -8.07 -3.12 28.33
N LEU A 16 -9.25 -3.58 28.74
CA LEU A 16 -10.27 -4.06 27.80
C LEU A 16 -11.02 -2.90 27.10
N SER A 17 -10.78 -1.63 27.47
CA SER A 17 -11.61 -0.51 27.02
C SER A 17 -11.19 0.15 25.68
N SER A 18 -10.12 -0.29 25.02
CA SER A 18 -9.72 0.27 23.71
C SER A 18 -9.97 -0.64 22.50
N LEU A 19 -10.17 -1.95 22.71
CA LEU A 19 -10.44 -2.93 21.64
C LEU A 19 -11.83 -3.57 21.70
N LEU A 20 -12.52 -3.56 22.86
CA LEU A 20 -13.87 -4.13 22.99
C LEU A 20 -15.00 -3.10 23.00
N VAL A 21 -14.74 -1.80 23.20
CA VAL A 21 -15.84 -0.82 23.37
C VAL A 21 -16.68 -0.65 22.11
N TYR A 22 -16.09 -0.74 20.91
CA TYR A 22 -16.86 -0.61 19.66
C TYR A 22 -17.72 -1.84 19.34
N GLU A 23 -17.19 -3.05 19.56
CA GLU A 23 -17.93 -4.29 19.31
C GLU A 23 -18.98 -4.56 20.39
N THR A 24 -18.67 -4.29 21.67
CA THR A 24 -19.62 -4.44 22.77
C THR A 24 -20.75 -3.41 22.66
N ASP A 25 -20.48 -2.15 22.31
CA ASP A 25 -21.53 -1.14 22.14
C ASP A 25 -22.45 -1.46 20.95
N TYR A 26 -21.91 -2.02 19.85
CA TYR A 26 -22.73 -2.55 18.74
C TYR A 26 -23.58 -3.75 19.17
N MET A 27 -23.01 -4.72 19.90
CA MET A 27 -23.76 -5.89 20.39
C MET A 27 -24.82 -5.54 21.43
N VAL A 28 -24.56 -4.58 22.31
CA VAL A 28 -25.53 -4.07 23.30
C VAL A 28 -26.69 -3.37 22.59
N LYS A 29 -26.40 -2.49 21.62
CA LYS A 29 -27.43 -1.80 20.82
C LYS A 29 -28.28 -2.78 20.03
N ARG A 30 -27.66 -3.80 19.42
CA ARG A 30 -28.37 -4.84 18.67
C ARG A 30 -29.20 -5.76 19.58
N CYS A 31 -28.67 -6.21 20.72
CA CYS A 31 -29.47 -7.06 21.62
C CYS A 31 -30.67 -6.31 22.21
N ARG A 32 -30.51 -5.04 22.57
CA ARG A 32 -31.64 -4.20 23.05
C ARG A 32 -32.70 -3.96 21.97
N HIS A 33 -32.34 -4.02 20.69
CA HIS A 33 -33.30 -3.87 19.59
C HIS A 33 -34.09 -5.16 19.32
N ASP A 34 -33.43 -6.33 19.40
CA ASP A 34 -33.98 -7.59 18.89
C ASP A 34 -34.57 -8.51 19.99
N THR A 35 -33.93 -8.64 21.17
CA THR A 35 -34.22 -9.78 22.09
C THR A 35 -34.03 -9.55 23.60
N CYS A 36 -33.16 -8.62 24.03
CA CYS A 36 -32.84 -8.38 25.45
C CYS A 36 -33.73 -7.30 26.08
N LYS A 37 -34.43 -7.60 27.19
CA LYS A 37 -35.24 -6.62 27.97
C LYS A 37 -34.62 -6.22 29.32
N THR A 38 -33.57 -6.92 29.74
CA THR A 38 -32.90 -6.72 31.04
C THR A 38 -31.39 -6.79 30.87
N ASP A 39 -30.65 -6.13 31.76
CA ASP A 39 -29.18 -6.06 31.66
C ASP A 39 -28.52 -7.44 31.85
N ASN A 40 -29.10 -8.34 32.67
CA ASN A 40 -28.65 -9.73 32.79
C ASN A 40 -28.71 -10.52 31.47
N GLN A 41 -29.69 -10.23 30.60
CA GLN A 41 -29.80 -10.90 29.30
C GLN A 41 -28.71 -10.40 28.33
N ILE A 42 -28.37 -9.11 28.40
CA ILE A 42 -27.29 -8.50 27.62
C ILE A 42 -25.95 -9.12 28.01
N GLU A 43 -25.68 -9.23 29.32
CA GLU A 43 -24.48 -9.88 29.84
C GLU A 43 -24.36 -11.33 29.39
N THR A 44 -25.46 -12.08 29.38
CA THR A 44 -25.46 -13.48 28.94
C THR A 44 -25.15 -13.63 27.44
N VAL A 45 -25.64 -12.71 26.61
CA VAL A 45 -25.38 -12.71 25.16
C VAL A 45 -23.92 -12.33 24.88
N ILE A 46 -23.39 -11.33 25.57
CA ILE A 46 -21.98 -10.93 25.45
C ILE A 46 -21.06 -12.08 25.91
N ALA A 47 -21.37 -12.72 27.04
CA ALA A 47 -20.58 -13.83 27.58
C ALA A 47 -20.55 -15.04 26.63
N LYS A 48 -21.66 -15.37 25.97
CA LYS A 48 -21.72 -16.46 24.97
C LYS A 48 -20.93 -16.15 23.70
N SER A 49 -20.91 -14.89 23.27
CA SER A 49 -20.19 -14.47 22.06
C SER A 49 -18.67 -14.46 22.21
N ILE A 50 -18.15 -14.39 23.44
CA ILE A 50 -16.69 -14.26 23.70
C ILE A 50 -16.03 -15.62 24.04
N HIS A 51 -16.77 -16.74 24.15
CA HIS A 51 -16.23 -18.10 24.36
C HIS A 51 -15.07 -18.18 25.38
N ILE A 52 -15.27 -17.66 26.59
CA ILE A 52 -14.27 -17.77 27.68
C ILE A 52 -14.56 -19.03 28.51
N ASP A 53 -14.13 -20.19 28.02
CA ASP A 53 -14.00 -21.43 28.83
C ASP A 53 -12.52 -21.68 29.17
N THR A 54 -11.84 -20.69 29.74
CA THR A 54 -10.45 -20.87 30.23
C THR A 54 -10.32 -20.35 31.67
N PRO A 55 -9.75 -21.14 32.61
CA PRO A 55 -9.52 -20.67 33.97
C PRO A 55 -8.65 -19.40 33.99
N LEU A 56 -8.97 -18.43 34.85
CA LEU A 56 -8.29 -17.13 34.97
C LEU A 56 -6.75 -17.22 35.05
N GLN A 57 -6.18 -18.35 35.50
CA GLN A 57 -4.74 -18.57 35.54
C GLN A 57 -4.09 -18.72 34.15
N VAL A 58 -4.83 -19.16 33.13
CA VAL A 58 -4.35 -19.23 31.74
C VAL A 58 -4.41 -17.86 31.07
N LEU A 59 -5.36 -17.01 31.46
CA LEU A 59 -5.43 -15.62 31.01
C LEU A 59 -4.18 -14.83 31.43
N ASP A 60 -3.64 -15.08 32.63
CA ASP A 60 -2.43 -14.39 33.12
C ASP A 60 -1.20 -14.69 32.23
N SER A 61 -1.07 -15.93 31.75
CA SER A 61 0.02 -16.33 30.83
C SER A 61 -0.14 -15.78 29.40
N ARG A 62 -1.39 -15.55 28.95
CA ARG A 62 -1.68 -14.94 27.64
C ARG A 62 -1.56 -13.42 27.68
N ILE A 63 -2.02 -12.78 28.76
CA ILE A 63 -1.92 -11.34 28.97
C ILE A 63 -0.46 -10.92 29.19
N GLN A 64 0.39 -11.75 29.81
CA GLN A 64 1.83 -11.47 29.87
C GLN A 64 2.56 -11.51 28.52
N ASN A 65 2.01 -12.22 27.52
CA ASN A 65 2.54 -12.25 26.16
C ASN A 65 1.89 -11.21 25.24
N GLU A 66 0.71 -10.70 25.57
CA GLU A 66 0.00 -9.64 24.84
C GLU A 66 0.22 -8.22 25.39
N LEU A 67 0.77 -8.08 26.60
CA LEU A 67 1.35 -6.81 27.03
C LEU A 67 2.67 -6.62 26.28
N PRO A 68 2.83 -5.62 25.39
CA PRO A 68 4.16 -5.18 25.03
C PRO A 68 4.83 -4.85 26.36
N ASN A 69 5.95 -5.53 26.63
CA ASN A 69 6.78 -5.32 27.79
C ASN A 69 6.72 -3.85 28.20
N SER A 70 6.46 -3.58 29.47
CA SER A 70 6.67 -2.27 30.10
C SER A 70 8.17 -1.91 30.17
N LYS A 71 8.92 -2.24 29.11
CA LYS A 71 10.31 -1.91 28.86
C LYS A 71 10.28 -1.05 27.62
N ASN A 72 10.92 0.11 27.68
CA ASN A 72 11.17 1.00 26.53
C ASN A 72 12.00 0.26 25.46
N THR A 73 11.40 -0.66 24.72
CA THR A 73 12.07 -1.46 23.69
C THR A 73 11.44 -1.16 22.35
N LEU A 74 12.29 -0.85 21.37
CA LEU A 74 11.88 -0.70 19.99
C LEU A 74 11.24 -1.99 19.47
N PHE A 75 10.43 -1.86 18.41
CA PHE A 75 9.86 -2.99 17.70
C PHE A 75 10.97 -3.97 17.28
N THR A 76 10.78 -5.26 17.54
CA THR A 76 11.85 -6.27 17.35
C THR A 76 11.65 -7.16 16.12
N GLY A 77 10.50 -7.09 15.45
CA GLY A 77 10.20 -7.95 14.31
C GLY A 77 10.11 -9.44 14.64
N LYS A 78 10.03 -9.82 15.92
CA LYS A 78 9.87 -11.21 16.32
C LYS A 78 8.45 -11.70 16.03
N ARG A 79 8.33 -12.98 15.65
CA ARG A 79 7.04 -13.64 15.51
C ARG A 79 6.33 -13.64 16.87
N PHE A 80 5.06 -13.23 16.90
CA PHE A 80 4.23 -13.24 18.10
C PHE A 80 2.88 -13.94 17.90
N ARG A 81 2.50 -14.24 16.65
CA ARG A 81 1.27 -14.99 16.32
C ARG A 81 1.51 -15.98 15.21
N GLU A 82 0.63 -16.97 15.11
CA GLU A 82 0.61 -17.96 14.04
C GLU A 82 -0.51 -17.69 13.04
N VAL A 83 -0.31 -18.14 11.80
CA VAL A 83 -1.30 -17.95 10.72
C VAL A 83 -2.51 -18.85 10.99
N PRO A 84 -3.74 -18.30 11.10
CA PRO A 84 -4.93 -19.10 11.30
C PRO A 84 -5.28 -19.92 10.05
N LEU A 85 -6.02 -21.01 10.26
CA LEU A 85 -6.60 -21.79 9.16
C LEU A 85 -7.70 -20.96 8.45
N ILE A 86 -7.38 -20.41 7.29
CA ILE A 86 -8.33 -19.68 6.45
C ILE A 86 -9.05 -20.69 5.54
N ARG A 87 -10.26 -21.11 5.95
CA ARG A 87 -11.08 -22.15 5.26
C ARG A 87 -12.03 -21.63 4.18
N LYS A 88 -12.03 -20.33 3.89
CA LYS A 88 -12.98 -19.73 2.93
C LYS A 88 -12.29 -19.45 1.60
N PHE A 89 -13.10 -19.39 0.53
CA PHE A 89 -12.79 -18.89 -0.82
C PHE A 89 -12.54 -19.91 -1.94
N GLU A 90 -12.46 -21.23 -1.74
CA GLU A 90 -12.18 -22.14 -2.88
C GLU A 90 -13.23 -22.12 -4.00
N ASN A 91 -14.48 -21.73 -3.72
CA ASN A 91 -15.59 -21.78 -4.68
C ASN A 91 -16.14 -20.40 -5.13
N GLU A 92 -15.54 -19.26 -4.72
CA GLU A 92 -15.98 -17.94 -5.23
C GLU A 92 -15.29 -17.66 -6.57
N ILE A 93 -16.06 -17.29 -7.61
CA ILE A 93 -15.50 -16.80 -8.88
C ILE A 93 -14.74 -15.51 -8.59
N TYR A 94 -13.46 -15.46 -8.97
CA TYR A 94 -12.53 -14.40 -8.57
C TYR A 94 -12.62 -13.13 -9.42
N PHE A 95 -13.21 -13.23 -10.62
CA PHE A 95 -13.65 -12.11 -11.44
C PHE A 95 -14.75 -12.55 -12.42
N VAL A 96 -15.59 -11.61 -12.85
CA VAL A 96 -16.59 -11.86 -13.90
C VAL A 96 -16.00 -11.48 -15.25
N ASN A 97 -16.21 -12.32 -16.26
CA ASN A 97 -15.76 -12.05 -17.63
C ASN A 97 -16.46 -10.79 -18.16
N ASP A 98 -15.68 -9.80 -18.56
CA ASP A 98 -16.16 -8.54 -19.12
C ASP A 98 -15.43 -8.23 -20.44
N ASN A 99 -16.10 -7.52 -21.33
CA ASN A 99 -15.58 -7.23 -22.64
C ASN A 99 -14.28 -6.42 -22.55
N LYS A 100 -13.23 -6.92 -23.21
CA LYS A 100 -11.92 -6.28 -23.22
C LYS A 100 -12.00 -4.86 -23.79
N LYS A 101 -11.34 -3.92 -23.12
CA LYS A 101 -11.17 -2.54 -23.60
C LYS A 101 -9.90 -2.45 -24.42
N ASN A 102 -9.90 -1.62 -25.46
CA ASN A 102 -8.72 -1.43 -26.32
C ASN A 102 -7.77 -0.39 -25.70
N CYS A 103 -7.09 -0.77 -24.61
CA CYS A 103 -6.17 0.13 -23.91
C CYS A 103 -5.02 -0.59 -23.20
N THR A 104 -3.80 -0.08 -23.39
CA THR A 104 -2.57 -0.62 -22.77
C THR A 104 -2.05 0.26 -21.63
N ASN A 105 -2.30 1.57 -21.65
CA ASN A 105 -1.89 2.50 -20.61
C ASN A 105 -3.12 2.89 -19.77
N TRP A 106 -3.11 2.51 -18.50
CA TRP A 106 -4.20 2.80 -17.57
C TRP A 106 -3.73 3.72 -16.46
N ALA A 107 -4.47 4.77 -16.17
CA ALA A 107 -4.28 5.59 -14.99
C ALA A 107 -5.38 5.24 -13.99
N VAL A 108 -5.01 5.02 -12.73
CA VAL A 108 -5.92 4.56 -11.68
C VAL A 108 -5.93 5.55 -10.53
N VAL A 109 -7.14 6.01 -10.19
CA VAL A 109 -7.38 6.92 -9.07
C VAL A 109 -8.58 6.44 -8.24
N THR A 110 -8.50 6.61 -6.93
CA THR A 110 -9.66 6.50 -6.04
C THR A 110 -10.10 7.91 -5.66
N THR A 111 -11.40 8.16 -5.47
CA THR A 111 -11.85 9.51 -5.14
C THR A 111 -13.08 9.52 -4.24
N ILE A 112 -13.13 10.50 -3.34
CA ILE A 112 -14.33 10.92 -2.61
C ILE A 112 -14.74 12.35 -2.99
N PHE A 113 -14.02 12.97 -3.93
CA PHE A 113 -14.14 14.36 -4.31
C PHE A 113 -14.73 14.53 -5.71
N LYS A 114 -14.86 15.78 -6.13
CA LYS A 114 -15.11 16.14 -7.54
C LYS A 114 -13.83 15.89 -8.36
N PRO A 115 -13.95 15.69 -9.69
CA PRO A 115 -12.77 15.55 -10.52
C PRO A 115 -11.83 16.75 -10.39
N SER A 116 -10.56 16.48 -10.14
CA SER A 116 -9.53 17.50 -10.05
C SER A 116 -8.96 17.86 -11.42
N GLU A 117 -8.12 18.89 -11.47
CA GLU A 117 -7.31 19.24 -12.66
C GLU A 117 -6.49 18.04 -13.16
N SER A 118 -5.90 17.27 -12.23
CA SER A 118 -5.10 16.10 -12.60
C SER A 118 -5.94 15.01 -13.28
N VAL A 119 -7.12 14.72 -12.72
CA VAL A 119 -8.06 13.76 -13.32
C VAL A 119 -8.52 14.23 -14.70
N GLN A 120 -8.78 15.54 -14.87
CA GLN A 120 -9.17 16.13 -16.15
C GLN A 120 -8.06 15.96 -17.21
N HIS A 121 -6.81 16.29 -16.87
CA HIS A 121 -5.68 16.14 -17.80
C HIS A 121 -5.50 14.70 -18.30
N ILE A 122 -5.75 13.72 -17.44
CA ILE A 122 -5.66 12.30 -17.80
C ILE A 122 -6.86 11.88 -18.66
N ALA A 123 -8.07 12.31 -18.29
CA ALA A 123 -9.28 12.03 -19.06
C ALA A 123 -9.20 12.59 -20.51
N ASP A 124 -8.57 13.76 -20.68
CA ASP A 124 -8.37 14.40 -21.98
C ASP A 124 -7.19 13.78 -22.76
N SER A 125 -6.37 12.96 -22.12
CA SER A 125 -5.19 12.39 -22.76
C SER A 125 -5.55 11.29 -23.76
N PRO A 126 -5.10 11.39 -25.03
CA PRO A 126 -5.34 10.31 -25.99
C PRO A 126 -4.52 9.05 -25.66
N LYS A 127 -3.48 9.17 -24.83
CA LYS A 127 -2.54 8.09 -24.51
C LYS A 127 -3.00 7.19 -23.37
N TRP A 128 -3.90 7.65 -22.52
CA TRP A 128 -4.30 6.99 -21.28
C TRP A 128 -5.78 6.62 -21.31
N CYS A 129 -6.12 5.50 -20.69
CA CYS A 129 -7.46 5.26 -20.18
C CYS A 129 -7.46 5.50 -18.68
N LEU A 130 -8.55 6.06 -18.18
CA LEU A 130 -8.70 6.42 -16.78
C LEU A 130 -9.68 5.45 -16.13
N VAL A 131 -9.31 4.89 -14.98
CA VAL A 131 -10.23 4.18 -14.08
C VAL A 131 -10.35 4.99 -12.81
N VAL A 132 -11.57 5.51 -12.58
CA VAL A 132 -11.96 6.17 -11.35
C VAL A 132 -12.68 5.15 -10.49
N VAL A 133 -12.12 4.87 -9.31
CA VAL A 133 -12.71 3.99 -8.31
C VAL A 133 -13.47 4.85 -7.31
N ALA A 134 -14.79 4.76 -7.32
CA ALA A 134 -15.63 5.44 -6.36
C ALA A 134 -15.70 4.69 -5.02
N ASP A 135 -15.70 5.43 -3.93
CA ASP A 135 -16.09 4.93 -2.61
C ASP A 135 -17.59 5.19 -2.36
N ILE A 136 -18.14 4.65 -1.28
CA ILE A 136 -19.53 4.91 -0.87
C ILE A 136 -19.80 6.38 -0.54
N GLN A 137 -18.74 7.17 -0.32
CA GLN A 137 -18.85 8.61 -0.08
C GLN A 137 -18.77 9.47 -1.34
N THR A 138 -18.41 8.88 -2.48
CA THR A 138 -18.28 9.63 -3.74
C THR A 138 -19.64 10.09 -4.23
N GLN A 139 -19.69 11.26 -4.86
CA GLN A 139 -20.89 11.73 -5.56
C GLN A 139 -21.33 10.74 -6.65
N SER A 140 -22.59 10.84 -7.09
CA SER A 140 -23.13 9.92 -8.10
C SER A 140 -22.30 9.93 -9.38
N LYS A 141 -22.31 8.80 -10.10
CA LYS A 141 -21.63 8.66 -11.38
C LYS A 141 -22.04 9.74 -12.37
N GLU A 142 -23.33 10.05 -12.49
CA GLU A 142 -23.82 11.10 -13.38
C GLU A 142 -23.22 12.45 -13.00
N SER A 143 -23.17 12.78 -11.70
CA SER A 143 -22.60 14.03 -11.21
C SER A 143 -21.10 14.11 -11.48
N TYR A 144 -20.35 13.03 -11.23
CA TYR A 144 -18.91 12.98 -11.46
C TYR A 144 -18.55 13.08 -12.94
N LEU A 145 -19.21 12.30 -13.78
CA LEU A 145 -18.96 12.30 -15.21
C LEU A 145 -19.40 13.63 -15.86
N SER A 146 -20.51 14.21 -15.41
CA SER A 146 -20.94 15.54 -15.88
C SER A 146 -19.94 16.63 -15.50
N ALA A 147 -19.30 16.54 -14.33
CA ALA A 147 -18.29 17.51 -13.90
C ALA A 147 -16.97 17.36 -14.68
N LEU A 148 -16.62 16.14 -15.09
CA LEU A 148 -15.43 15.83 -15.90
C LEU A 148 -15.62 16.16 -17.40
N GLY A 149 -16.87 16.35 -17.85
CA GLY A 149 -17.19 16.84 -19.20
C GLY A 149 -17.55 15.75 -20.21
N LYS A 150 -17.35 16.01 -21.51
CA LYS A 150 -17.63 15.02 -22.57
C LYS A 150 -16.59 13.92 -22.56
N LEU A 151 -16.99 12.74 -22.09
CA LEU A 151 -16.10 11.60 -21.94
C LEU A 151 -16.27 10.62 -23.10
N GLY A 152 -15.14 10.26 -23.73
CA GLY A 152 -15.10 9.11 -24.63
C GLY A 152 -15.02 7.79 -23.86
N ASP A 153 -14.96 6.67 -24.59
CA ASP A 153 -14.91 5.30 -24.04
C ASP A 153 -13.65 4.96 -23.20
N LYS A 154 -12.77 5.94 -22.99
CA LYS A 154 -11.49 5.83 -22.27
C LYS A 154 -11.59 6.10 -20.77
N VAL A 155 -12.72 6.65 -20.30
CA VAL A 155 -12.96 6.87 -18.87
C VAL A 155 -13.93 5.83 -18.34
N VAL A 156 -13.49 5.09 -17.34
CA VAL A 156 -14.28 4.09 -16.63
C VAL A 156 -14.48 4.60 -15.21
N PHE A 157 -15.75 4.65 -14.79
CA PHE A 157 -16.12 4.99 -13.42
C PHE A 157 -16.76 3.77 -12.78
N LEU A 158 -16.08 3.22 -11.78
CA LEU A 158 -16.48 2.01 -11.04
C LEU A 158 -17.22 2.42 -9.77
N GLU A 159 -18.54 2.27 -9.80
CA GLU A 159 -19.40 2.50 -8.64
C GLU A 159 -19.23 1.38 -7.60
N PRO A 160 -19.63 1.59 -6.34
CA PRO A 160 -19.59 0.55 -5.32
C PRO A 160 -20.17 -0.81 -5.77
N ALA A 161 -21.29 -0.79 -6.50
CA ALA A 161 -21.93 -1.99 -7.03
C ALA A 161 -21.08 -2.72 -8.09
N ASP A 162 -20.26 -1.98 -8.85
CA ASP A 162 -19.35 -2.57 -9.84
C ASP A 162 -18.21 -3.35 -9.18
N HIS A 163 -17.78 -2.95 -7.99
CA HIS A 163 -16.68 -3.63 -7.27
C HIS A 163 -17.08 -5.07 -6.92
N ASP A 164 -18.27 -5.24 -6.35
CA ASP A 164 -18.84 -6.54 -5.97
C ASP A 164 -19.19 -7.38 -7.20
N LYS A 165 -19.67 -6.73 -8.27
CA LYS A 165 -20.03 -7.41 -9.51
C LYS A 165 -18.80 -7.93 -10.25
N LEU A 166 -17.75 -7.14 -10.37
CA LEU A 166 -16.57 -7.49 -11.18
C LEU A 166 -15.59 -8.34 -10.39
N TYR A 167 -15.35 -8.04 -9.11
CA TYR A 167 -14.31 -8.66 -8.29
C TYR A 167 -14.82 -9.01 -6.88
N PRO A 168 -15.84 -9.90 -6.75
CA PRO A 168 -16.55 -10.12 -5.49
C PRO A 168 -15.63 -10.51 -4.33
N ALA A 169 -14.68 -11.43 -4.55
CA ALA A 169 -13.76 -11.88 -3.50
C ALA A 169 -12.82 -10.76 -3.01
N ILE A 170 -12.35 -9.90 -3.93
CA ILE A 170 -11.49 -8.75 -3.58
C ILE A 170 -12.32 -7.67 -2.90
N SER A 171 -13.47 -7.29 -3.47
CA SER A 171 -14.34 -6.23 -2.92
C SER A 171 -14.82 -6.55 -1.50
N LYS A 172 -15.13 -7.82 -1.22
CA LYS A 172 -15.53 -8.30 0.11
C LYS A 172 -14.41 -8.22 1.15
N ALA A 173 -13.16 -8.36 0.74
CA ALA A 173 -12.01 -8.23 1.63
C ALA A 173 -11.66 -6.76 1.90
N LEU A 174 -11.98 -5.85 0.96
CA LEU A 174 -11.62 -4.44 1.08
C LEU A 174 -12.57 -3.68 2.02
N PRO A 175 -12.07 -2.91 2.99
CA PRO A 175 -12.92 -1.98 3.73
C PRO A 175 -13.44 -0.83 2.85
N TRP A 176 -14.57 -0.24 3.24
CA TRP A 176 -15.08 1.00 2.66
C TRP A 176 -14.46 2.22 3.36
N LYS A 177 -14.49 3.38 2.70
CA LYS A 177 -13.84 4.62 3.16
C LYS A 177 -12.34 4.42 3.37
N HIS A 178 -11.74 3.62 2.48
CA HIS A 178 -10.38 3.16 2.64
C HIS A 178 -9.57 3.35 1.37
N PHE A 179 -8.35 3.87 1.51
CA PHE A 179 -7.44 4.11 0.39
C PHE A 179 -7.19 2.85 -0.45
N GLY A 180 -7.11 1.69 0.21
CA GLY A 180 -6.95 0.38 -0.43
C GLY A 180 -8.05 0.01 -1.44
N ARG A 181 -9.19 0.72 -1.51
CA ARG A 181 -10.19 0.52 -2.59
C ARG A 181 -9.59 0.76 -3.98
N LYS A 182 -8.52 1.55 -4.09
CA LYS A 182 -7.72 1.74 -5.32
C LYS A 182 -7.28 0.40 -5.96
N ASN A 183 -7.12 -0.67 -5.16
CA ASN A 183 -6.85 -2.03 -5.65
C ASN A 183 -7.86 -2.55 -6.67
N ILE A 184 -9.15 -2.15 -6.59
CA ILE A 184 -10.16 -2.51 -7.58
C ILE A 184 -9.81 -1.93 -8.96
N GLY A 185 -9.33 -0.68 -9.00
CA GLY A 185 -8.93 -0.03 -10.24
C GLY A 185 -7.68 -0.66 -10.84
N TYR A 186 -6.71 -1.05 -10.02
CA TYR A 186 -5.56 -1.83 -10.49
C TYR A 186 -6.01 -3.16 -11.09
N MET A 187 -6.89 -3.89 -10.40
CA MET A 187 -7.40 -5.17 -10.90
C MET A 187 -8.17 -4.98 -12.21
N TYR A 188 -8.95 -3.91 -12.34
CA TYR A 188 -9.61 -3.54 -13.58
C TYR A 188 -8.61 -3.29 -14.72
N ALA A 189 -7.59 -2.47 -14.49
CA ALA A 189 -6.56 -2.24 -15.49
C ALA A 189 -5.83 -3.54 -15.90
N ILE A 190 -5.50 -4.39 -14.92
CA ILE A 190 -4.90 -5.72 -15.17
C ILE A 190 -5.85 -6.56 -16.01
N HIS A 191 -7.14 -6.65 -15.66
CA HIS A 191 -8.18 -7.44 -16.34
C HIS A 191 -8.42 -6.98 -17.78
N HIS A 192 -8.38 -5.67 -18.05
CA HIS A 192 -8.73 -5.09 -19.36
C HIS A 192 -7.57 -4.86 -20.33
N GLY A 193 -6.35 -5.27 -20.00
CA GLY A 193 -5.26 -5.40 -20.96
C GLY A 193 -4.09 -4.50 -20.70
N GLY A 194 -4.01 -3.90 -19.51
CA GLY A 194 -2.92 -3.03 -19.13
C GLY A 194 -1.56 -3.67 -19.37
N GLU A 195 -0.68 -2.89 -19.99
CA GLU A 195 0.76 -3.10 -19.99
C GLU A 195 1.43 -2.15 -19.01
N TYR A 196 0.79 -1.00 -18.76
CA TYR A 196 1.23 0.02 -17.83
C TYR A 196 0.06 0.53 -16.99
N ILE A 197 0.28 0.66 -15.69
CA ILE A 197 -0.65 1.23 -14.71
C ILE A 197 0.03 2.42 -14.05
N TRP A 198 -0.46 3.62 -14.31
CA TRP A 198 -0.08 4.80 -13.56
C TRP A 198 -0.95 4.89 -12.31
N ASP A 199 -0.31 4.61 -11.18
CA ASP A 199 -0.84 4.78 -9.84
C ASP A 199 -0.65 6.25 -9.43
N PHE A 200 -1.76 7.01 -9.40
CA PHE A 200 -1.72 8.44 -9.15
C PHE A 200 -2.80 8.93 -8.20
N ASP A 201 -2.53 10.03 -7.50
CA ASP A 201 -3.52 10.72 -6.67
C ASP A 201 -4.05 11.96 -7.39
N ASP A 202 -5.27 12.36 -7.04
CA ASP A 202 -5.97 13.46 -7.71
C ASP A 202 -5.33 14.83 -7.48
N ASP A 203 -4.38 14.95 -6.55
CA ASP A 203 -3.59 16.16 -6.30
C ASP A 203 -2.24 16.23 -7.04
N ASN A 204 -1.88 15.24 -7.86
CA ASN A 204 -0.64 15.22 -8.63
C ASN A 204 -0.83 15.78 -10.05
N VAL A 205 -0.61 17.08 -10.25
CA VAL A 205 -0.77 17.73 -11.57
C VAL A 205 0.44 17.44 -12.46
N GLY A 206 0.20 16.82 -13.61
CA GLY A 206 1.21 16.49 -14.62
C GLY A 206 0.77 15.27 -15.43
N LEU A 207 1.57 14.81 -16.40
CA LEU A 207 1.35 13.56 -17.12
C LEU A 207 2.68 12.81 -17.27
N ILE A 208 2.72 11.56 -16.81
CA ILE A 208 3.88 10.68 -17.06
C ILE A 208 3.86 10.24 -18.52
N ASP A 209 5.00 10.31 -19.20
CA ASP A 209 5.14 9.79 -20.56
C ASP A 209 5.47 8.30 -20.55
N SER A 210 4.48 7.45 -20.83
CA SER A 210 4.65 5.99 -20.92
C SER A 210 5.65 5.55 -21.99
N LYS A 211 6.01 6.44 -22.93
CA LYS A 211 7.07 6.18 -23.91
C LYS A 211 8.44 5.90 -23.28
N MET A 212 8.68 6.34 -22.04
CA MET A 212 9.90 5.97 -21.30
C MET A 212 10.02 4.46 -21.07
N LEU A 213 8.90 3.73 -21.08
CA LEU A 213 8.85 2.28 -20.89
C LEU A 213 8.80 1.49 -22.19
N THR A 214 8.30 2.12 -23.26
CA THR A 214 8.19 1.45 -24.56
C THR A 214 9.51 1.53 -25.32
N ALA A 215 10.46 0.71 -24.90
CA ALA A 215 11.26 -0.07 -25.83
C ALA A 215 12.16 -1.04 -25.05
N LYS A 216 12.49 -2.15 -25.69
CA LYS A 216 13.77 -2.82 -25.46
C LYS A 216 14.87 -1.77 -25.72
N THR A 217 15.33 -1.01 -24.72
CA THR A 217 16.24 0.12 -24.98
C THR A 217 17.42 0.16 -24.04
N ASN A 218 18.59 0.12 -24.69
CA ASN A 218 19.86 0.63 -24.20
C ASN A 218 19.74 2.15 -23.98
N PHE A 219 19.10 2.60 -22.90
CA PHE A 219 19.23 4.00 -22.45
C PHE A 219 20.31 4.08 -21.38
N SER A 220 20.98 5.24 -21.32
CA SER A 220 21.94 5.52 -20.25
C SER A 220 21.19 5.85 -18.97
N TYR A 221 21.63 5.25 -17.87
CA TYR A 221 21.11 5.53 -16.53
C TYR A 221 22.27 5.53 -15.52
N LEU A 222 21.97 6.03 -14.32
CA LEU A 222 22.87 5.93 -13.19
C LEU A 222 22.45 4.79 -12.26
N ILE A 223 23.44 4.14 -11.67
CA ILE A 223 23.31 3.08 -10.68
C ILE A 223 24.45 3.26 -9.67
N PRO A 224 24.33 2.80 -8.40
CA PRO A 224 25.45 2.80 -7.49
C PRO A 224 26.70 2.13 -8.09
N CYS A 225 27.86 2.75 -7.91
CA CYS A 225 29.13 2.18 -8.35
C CYS A 225 29.41 0.82 -7.69
N SER A 226 30.28 0.03 -8.31
CA SER A 226 30.68 -1.28 -7.79
C SER A 226 31.21 -1.16 -6.36
N GLY A 227 30.77 -2.06 -5.47
CA GLY A 227 31.17 -2.06 -4.05
C GLY A 227 30.12 -1.47 -3.10
N PHE A 228 29.02 -0.91 -3.63
CA PHE A 228 27.87 -0.57 -2.79
C PHE A 228 27.26 -1.82 -2.16
N SER A 229 27.18 -1.84 -0.84
CA SER A 229 26.78 -3.02 -0.04
C SER A 229 25.75 -2.71 1.03
N LYS A 230 25.19 -1.49 1.05
CA LYS A 230 24.13 -1.16 2.00
C LYS A 230 22.80 -1.75 1.53
N PRO A 231 21.96 -2.25 2.46
CA PRO A 231 20.65 -2.81 2.12
C PRO A 231 19.65 -1.73 1.71
N MET A 232 20.01 -0.45 1.79
CA MET A 232 19.11 0.65 1.45
C MET A 232 19.88 1.82 0.84
N MET A 233 19.17 2.59 0.04
CA MET A 233 19.69 3.79 -0.61
C MET A 233 18.66 4.92 -0.54
N ASN A 234 19.14 6.14 -0.31
CA ASN A 234 18.31 7.34 -0.37
C ASN A 234 18.47 8.05 -1.73
N PRO A 235 17.43 8.09 -2.57
CA PRO A 235 17.53 8.65 -3.92
C PRO A 235 17.43 10.18 -3.94
N TYR A 236 16.82 10.81 -2.92
CA TYR A 236 16.47 12.24 -2.97
C TYR A 236 17.68 13.18 -3.11
N PRO A 237 18.82 12.96 -2.43
CA PRO A 237 19.99 13.82 -2.58
C PRO A 237 20.52 13.92 -4.02
N TYR A 238 20.40 12.83 -4.81
CA TYR A 238 20.82 12.83 -6.21
C TYR A 238 20.04 13.83 -7.07
N PHE A 239 18.75 14.04 -6.77
CA PHE A 239 17.89 14.92 -7.55
C PHE A 239 17.97 16.39 -7.15
N GLY A 240 18.90 16.74 -6.26
CA GLY A 240 19.21 18.11 -5.86
C GLY A 240 18.12 18.75 -5.00
N VAL A 241 18.29 18.66 -3.68
CA VAL A 241 17.45 19.36 -2.70
C VAL A 241 18.30 20.41 -2.00
N ASN A 242 17.79 21.64 -1.89
CA ASN A 242 18.49 22.77 -1.23
C ASN A 242 18.62 22.61 0.30
N GLU A 243 18.07 21.54 0.87
CA GLU A 243 18.06 21.24 2.29
C GLU A 243 19.04 20.13 2.66
N THR A 244 19.55 20.19 3.89
CA THR A 244 20.43 19.14 4.41
C THR A 244 19.60 17.92 4.83
N TYR A 245 19.97 16.74 4.31
CA TYR A 245 19.28 15.46 4.53
C TYR A 245 17.84 15.50 4.02
N SER A 246 17.64 15.20 2.74
CA SER A 246 16.33 14.96 2.14
C SER A 246 16.07 13.47 2.02
N TRP A 247 14.87 13.00 2.33
CA TRP A 247 14.52 11.58 2.25
C TRP A 247 13.05 11.37 1.87
N PRO A 248 12.72 10.28 1.16
CA PRO A 248 11.34 9.89 0.88
C PRO A 248 10.63 9.43 2.15
N ARG A 249 9.30 9.61 2.21
CA ARG A 249 8.46 9.11 3.30
C ARG A 249 8.70 7.62 3.55
N GLY A 250 8.91 7.29 4.82
CA GLY A 250 9.14 5.94 5.32
C GLY A 250 10.54 5.38 5.12
N PHE A 251 11.48 6.21 4.65
CA PHE A 251 12.89 5.90 4.75
C PHE A 251 13.29 5.78 6.24
N PRO A 252 14.07 4.75 6.64
CA PRO A 252 14.42 4.54 8.04
C PRO A 252 15.05 5.78 8.67
N LEU A 253 14.46 6.29 9.77
CA LEU A 253 14.91 7.51 10.44
C LEU A 253 16.33 7.36 11.00
N GLU A 254 16.74 6.15 11.33
CA GLU A 254 18.09 5.85 11.84
C GLU A 254 19.16 6.08 10.77
N GLU A 255 18.76 6.12 9.49
CA GLU A 255 19.67 6.11 8.34
C GLU A 255 19.68 7.44 7.58
N ILE A 256 18.78 8.38 7.89
CA ILE A 256 18.68 9.69 7.20
C ILE A 256 19.96 10.54 7.29
N ARG A 257 20.80 10.30 8.31
CA ARG A 257 22.09 10.98 8.49
C ARG A 257 23.30 10.14 8.06
N ASN A 258 23.08 8.90 7.63
CA ASN A 258 24.17 8.01 7.22
C ASN A 258 24.62 8.34 5.79
N PRO A 259 25.82 8.89 5.57
CA PRO A 259 26.27 9.23 4.22
C PRO A 259 26.42 7.98 3.34
N HIS A 260 26.58 6.79 3.93
CA HIS A 260 26.76 5.55 3.18
C HIS A 260 25.49 5.05 2.50
N VAL A 261 24.30 5.59 2.82
CA VAL A 261 23.08 5.29 2.05
C VAL A 261 22.93 6.18 0.81
N CYS A 262 23.89 7.08 0.58
CA CYS A 262 23.98 7.96 -0.59
C CYS A 262 25.26 7.61 -1.38
N PRO A 263 25.25 6.56 -2.21
CA PRO A 263 26.44 6.10 -2.92
C PRO A 263 26.92 7.05 -4.01
N GLU A 264 28.19 6.88 -4.38
CA GLU A 264 28.68 7.33 -5.67
C GLU A 264 27.94 6.62 -6.81
N LEU A 265 27.62 7.37 -7.87
CA LEU A 265 26.82 6.90 -8.98
C LEU A 265 27.67 6.73 -10.23
N CYS A 266 27.49 5.60 -10.90
CA CYS A 266 28.18 5.22 -12.11
C CYS A 266 27.17 5.08 -13.26
N GLN A 267 27.65 5.39 -14.47
CA GLN A 267 26.84 5.26 -15.68
C GLN A 267 26.76 3.79 -16.11
N SER A 268 25.57 3.36 -16.53
CA SER A 268 25.33 2.04 -17.10
C SER A 268 24.34 2.15 -18.26
N ASN A 269 24.36 1.14 -19.12
CA ASN A 269 23.45 0.97 -20.26
C ASN A 269 22.98 -0.49 -20.40
N ALA A 270 23.17 -1.31 -19.37
CA ALA A 270 22.77 -2.71 -19.39
C ALA A 270 21.24 -2.85 -19.49
N SER A 271 20.79 -3.83 -20.27
CA SER A 271 19.38 -4.16 -20.42
C SER A 271 18.78 -4.63 -19.10
N MET A 272 17.54 -4.26 -18.83
CA MET A 272 16.81 -4.60 -17.61
C MET A 272 15.34 -4.84 -17.90
N THR A 273 14.65 -5.53 -16.99
CA THR A 273 13.19 -5.60 -16.99
C THR A 273 12.66 -4.53 -16.05
N ILE A 274 12.08 -3.47 -16.60
CA ILE A 274 11.50 -2.39 -15.80
C ILE A 274 10.19 -2.87 -15.18
N GLY A 275 10.06 -2.70 -13.86
CA GLY A 275 8.82 -2.96 -13.13
C GLY A 275 8.14 -1.69 -12.68
N VAL A 276 8.89 -0.79 -12.07
CA VAL A 276 8.34 0.44 -11.48
C VAL A 276 9.21 1.62 -11.83
N ILE A 277 8.56 2.72 -12.20
CA ILE A 277 9.15 4.04 -12.28
C ILE A 277 8.45 4.94 -11.27
N GLN A 278 9.16 5.35 -10.23
CA GLN A 278 8.73 6.40 -9.31
C GLN A 278 9.17 7.76 -9.85
N SER A 279 8.20 8.58 -10.27
CA SER A 279 8.48 9.99 -10.52
C SER A 279 8.51 10.75 -9.20
N LEU A 280 9.45 11.68 -9.08
CA LEU A 280 9.39 12.70 -8.03
C LEU A 280 8.24 13.69 -8.26
N ALA A 281 7.89 14.43 -7.21
CA ALA A 281 6.87 15.46 -7.25
C ALA A 281 7.45 16.79 -6.75
N ASN A 282 7.26 17.86 -7.52
CA ASN A 282 7.61 19.22 -7.10
C ASN A 282 6.50 19.85 -6.25
N LYS A 283 6.80 20.99 -5.63
CA LYS A 283 6.00 21.78 -4.68
C LYS A 283 5.77 21.04 -3.36
N GLN A 284 5.09 19.91 -3.36
CA GLN A 284 4.91 19.09 -2.15
C GLN A 284 5.46 17.68 -2.40
N PRO A 285 6.79 17.48 -2.32
CA PRO A 285 7.37 16.15 -2.40
C PRO A 285 6.81 15.20 -1.33
N ASP A 286 6.87 13.89 -1.59
CA ASP A 286 6.39 12.89 -0.63
C ASP A 286 7.40 12.63 0.48
N VAL A 287 7.39 13.56 1.43
CA VAL A 287 8.15 13.51 2.68
C VAL A 287 7.22 13.28 3.86
N ASP A 288 7.75 12.66 4.90
CA ASP A 288 7.04 12.35 6.13
C ASP A 288 6.80 13.58 7.03
N ALA A 289 5.97 13.41 8.06
CA ALA A 289 5.61 14.46 8.99
C ALA A 289 6.82 15.02 9.77
N ILE A 290 7.82 14.18 10.12
CA ILE A 290 9.04 14.64 10.79
C ILE A 290 9.81 15.61 9.89
N TYR A 291 9.98 15.28 8.62
CA TYR A 291 10.58 16.19 7.65
C TYR A 291 9.80 17.50 7.59
N ARG A 292 8.46 17.44 7.48
CA ARG A 292 7.59 18.64 7.40
C ARG A 292 7.66 19.53 8.64
N PHE A 293 7.89 18.96 9.82
CA PHE A 293 8.06 19.72 11.06
C PHE A 293 9.44 20.35 11.20
N THR A 294 10.46 19.76 10.61
CA THR A 294 11.87 20.07 10.94
C THR A 294 12.64 20.73 9.81
N ARG A 295 12.10 20.74 8.58
CA ARG A 295 12.76 21.22 7.36
C ARG A 295 11.87 22.17 6.57
N ASN A 296 12.49 22.90 5.64
CA ASN A 296 11.75 23.74 4.72
C ASN A 296 10.94 22.89 3.74
N ASN A 297 9.62 23.12 3.75
CA ASN A 297 8.64 22.54 2.85
C ASN A 297 7.51 23.57 2.68
N PRO A 298 6.92 23.79 1.48
CA PRO A 298 7.16 23.14 0.19
C PRO A 298 8.57 23.34 -0.39
N PHE A 299 9.03 22.44 -1.27
CA PHE A 299 10.27 22.59 -2.04
C PHE A 299 10.18 21.91 -3.41
N ASP A 300 11.09 22.32 -4.32
CA ASP A 300 11.26 21.71 -5.63
C ASP A 300 12.63 21.02 -5.71
N PHE A 301 12.69 19.92 -6.48
CA PHE A 301 13.95 19.32 -6.87
C PHE A 301 14.62 20.17 -7.97
N GLN A 302 15.95 20.28 -7.92
CA GLN A 302 16.73 20.93 -8.98
C GLN A 302 16.79 20.08 -10.26
N ALA A 303 16.60 18.77 -10.12
CA ALA A 303 16.58 17.85 -11.22
C ALA A 303 15.39 18.08 -12.16
N THR A 304 15.66 17.93 -13.45
CA THR A 304 14.70 17.96 -14.54
C THR A 304 15.01 16.81 -15.49
N LEU A 305 14.04 16.44 -16.32
CA LEU A 305 14.22 15.43 -17.37
C LEU A 305 15.30 15.81 -18.41
N LYS A 306 15.75 17.06 -18.43
CA LYS A 306 16.78 17.56 -19.36
C LYS A 306 18.20 17.48 -18.79
N ASN A 307 18.36 17.58 -17.47
CA ASN A 307 19.68 17.71 -16.82
C ASN A 307 20.05 16.54 -15.91
N HIS A 308 19.15 15.58 -15.65
CA HIS A 308 19.42 14.40 -14.83
C HIS A 308 19.04 13.12 -15.58
N GLN A 309 19.81 12.06 -15.32
CA GLN A 309 19.52 10.73 -15.82
C GLN A 309 18.57 9.99 -14.87
N LEU A 310 18.03 8.89 -15.37
CA LEU A 310 17.25 7.96 -14.55
C LEU A 310 18.16 7.30 -13.51
N LEU A 311 17.67 7.17 -12.28
CA LEU A 311 18.39 6.48 -11.21
C LEU A 311 17.81 5.09 -10.99
N VAL A 312 18.62 4.06 -11.20
CA VAL A 312 18.23 2.66 -11.02
C VAL A 312 18.60 2.19 -9.62
N ILE A 313 17.63 1.59 -8.92
CA ILE A 313 17.87 0.93 -7.63
C ILE A 313 18.38 -0.48 -7.91
N PRO A 314 19.59 -0.84 -7.44
CA PRO A 314 20.17 -2.15 -7.72
C PRO A 314 19.49 -3.26 -6.89
N LYS A 315 19.67 -4.50 -7.34
CA LYS A 315 19.19 -5.70 -6.65
C LYS A 315 19.71 -5.77 -5.21
N GLY A 316 18.85 -6.12 -4.26
CA GLY A 316 19.21 -6.26 -2.85
C GLY A 316 19.27 -4.94 -2.08
N VAL A 317 18.89 -3.83 -2.72
CA VAL A 317 18.82 -2.51 -2.11
C VAL A 317 17.36 -2.06 -2.09
N TYR A 318 16.93 -1.55 -0.93
CA TYR A 318 15.57 -1.10 -0.68
C TYR A 318 15.48 0.43 -0.64
N THR A 319 14.43 0.98 -1.22
CA THR A 319 14.12 2.40 -1.24
C THR A 319 12.61 2.60 -1.32
N PRO A 320 11.98 3.31 -0.35
CA PRO A 320 10.54 3.46 -0.34
C PRO A 320 10.05 4.28 -1.54
N PHE A 321 8.92 3.86 -2.11
CA PHE A 321 8.24 4.55 -3.19
C PHE A 321 6.71 4.51 -2.95
N ASN A 322 5.97 5.45 -3.53
CA ASN A 322 4.60 5.78 -3.12
C ASN A 322 3.54 5.46 -4.18
N ALA A 323 2.29 5.87 -3.94
CA ALA A 323 1.15 5.67 -4.83
C ALA A 323 0.67 6.97 -5.54
N GLN A 324 1.56 7.95 -5.72
CA GLN A 324 1.23 9.30 -6.22
C GLN A 324 1.64 9.53 -7.68
N ALA A 325 2.86 9.17 -8.04
CA ALA A 325 3.41 9.42 -9.37
C ALA A 325 4.18 8.21 -9.87
N THR A 326 3.53 7.05 -9.75
CA THR A 326 4.22 5.76 -9.82
C THR A 326 3.68 4.97 -11.00
N LEU A 327 4.55 4.70 -11.95
CA LEU A 327 4.21 3.95 -13.13
C LEU A 327 4.66 2.51 -12.98
N TRP A 328 3.69 1.59 -12.96
CA TRP A 328 3.90 0.15 -12.90
C TRP A 328 3.83 -0.44 -14.29
N ALA A 329 4.79 -1.31 -14.62
CA ALA A 329 4.80 -2.12 -15.82
C ALA A 329 4.30 -3.54 -15.51
N LYS A 330 3.76 -4.20 -16.53
CA LYS A 330 3.15 -5.53 -16.44
C LYS A 330 3.92 -6.58 -15.61
N PRO A 331 5.27 -6.70 -15.69
CA PRO A 331 6.00 -7.66 -14.86
C PRO A 331 5.80 -7.47 -13.35
N ALA A 332 5.53 -6.24 -12.90
CA ALA A 332 5.37 -5.91 -11.49
C ALA A 332 3.92 -6.00 -10.98
N PHE A 333 2.93 -6.21 -11.86
CA PHE A 333 1.51 -6.23 -11.48
C PHE A 333 1.12 -7.25 -10.40
N PRO A 334 1.72 -8.46 -10.32
CA PRO A 334 1.44 -9.37 -9.21
C PRO A 334 1.74 -8.75 -7.83
N TYR A 335 2.67 -7.79 -7.78
CA TYR A 335 3.19 -7.14 -6.57
C TYR A 335 2.67 -5.71 -6.35
N LEU A 336 1.68 -5.30 -7.15
CA LEU A 336 0.99 -4.01 -7.04
C LEU A 336 0.02 -3.84 -5.85
N PRO A 337 -0.55 -4.89 -5.20
CA PRO A 337 -1.67 -4.67 -4.27
C PRO A 337 -1.25 -3.91 -3.01
N LEU A 338 -2.04 -2.91 -2.64
CA LEU A 338 -1.92 -2.13 -1.41
C LEU A 338 -2.45 -2.93 -0.22
N PRO A 339 -1.68 -3.13 0.87
CA PRO A 339 -2.17 -3.65 2.14
C PRO A 339 -3.34 -2.85 2.70
N ILE A 340 -4.24 -3.50 3.43
CA ILE A 340 -5.58 -2.99 3.74
C ILE A 340 -5.87 -2.88 5.23
N SER A 341 -5.07 -3.49 6.11
CA SER A 341 -5.23 -3.36 7.56
C SER A 341 -4.39 -2.24 8.19
N VAL A 342 -3.64 -1.50 7.38
CA VAL A 342 -2.75 -0.44 7.84
C VAL A 342 -3.28 0.92 7.44
N ASP A 343 -2.80 1.96 8.11
CA ASP A 343 -3.19 3.32 7.77
C ASP A 343 -2.87 3.66 6.30
N GLY A 344 -3.70 4.52 5.69
CA GLY A 344 -3.51 5.01 4.33
C GLY A 344 -2.16 5.70 4.10
N ARG A 345 -1.52 6.23 5.15
CA ARG A 345 -0.18 6.81 5.09
C ARG A 345 0.95 5.79 5.13
N VAL A 346 0.65 4.53 5.44
CA VAL A 346 1.60 3.42 5.58
C VAL A 346 1.51 2.45 4.39
N THR A 347 0.30 2.19 3.90
CA THR A 347 0.01 1.13 2.92
C THR A 347 0.84 1.20 1.64
N ASP A 348 0.97 2.37 1.02
CA ASP A 348 1.70 2.55 -0.24
C ASP A 348 3.22 2.33 -0.09
N ILE A 349 3.76 2.80 1.03
CA ILE A 349 5.17 2.62 1.40
C ILE A 349 5.47 1.16 1.75
N TRP A 350 4.63 0.52 2.57
CA TRP A 350 4.85 -0.90 2.90
C TRP A 350 4.70 -1.82 1.69
N ARG A 351 3.71 -1.56 0.82
CA ARG A 351 3.62 -2.21 -0.48
C ARG A 351 4.92 -2.07 -1.25
N SER A 352 5.55 -0.89 -1.23
CA SER A 352 6.82 -0.64 -1.91
C SER A 352 7.89 -1.66 -1.48
N TYR A 353 8.11 -1.80 -0.16
CA TYR A 353 9.08 -2.76 0.37
C TYR A 353 8.69 -4.21 0.06
N PHE A 354 7.39 -4.56 0.16
CA PHE A 354 6.92 -5.91 -0.15
C PHE A 354 7.13 -6.25 -1.63
N ALA A 355 6.93 -5.29 -2.53
CA ALA A 355 7.15 -5.46 -3.95
C ALA A 355 8.63 -5.56 -4.29
N GLU A 356 9.48 -4.72 -3.67
CA GLU A 356 10.93 -4.74 -3.87
C GLU A 356 11.57 -6.09 -3.54
N TYR A 357 11.06 -6.80 -2.51
CA TYR A 357 11.48 -8.18 -2.23
C TYR A 357 11.38 -9.07 -3.47
N PHE A 358 10.24 -9.03 -4.15
CA PHE A 358 10.02 -9.81 -5.37
C PHE A 358 10.72 -9.20 -6.58
N PHE A 359 10.91 -7.88 -6.62
CA PHE A 359 11.69 -7.26 -7.68
C PHE A 359 13.12 -7.78 -7.69
N HIS A 360 13.71 -7.93 -6.50
CA HIS A 360 15.01 -8.56 -6.36
C HIS A 360 14.97 -10.03 -6.79
N LYS A 361 13.93 -10.81 -6.46
CA LYS A 361 13.87 -12.22 -6.89
C LYS A 361 13.69 -12.39 -8.40
N ASP A 362 12.85 -11.59 -9.01
CA ASP A 362 12.43 -11.74 -10.41
C ASP A 362 13.26 -10.90 -11.41
N ASN A 363 14.33 -10.26 -10.94
CA ASN A 363 15.16 -9.32 -11.71
C ASN A 363 14.34 -8.20 -12.37
N ILE A 364 13.33 -7.71 -11.64
CA ILE A 364 12.53 -6.55 -12.00
C ILE A 364 13.20 -5.31 -11.39
N THR A 365 13.19 -4.20 -12.12
CA THR A 365 13.91 -2.98 -11.74
C THR A 365 12.98 -1.86 -11.29
N LEU A 366 13.37 -1.20 -10.19
CA LEU A 366 12.82 0.06 -9.71
C LEU A 366 13.69 1.22 -10.18
N ILE A 367 13.06 2.25 -10.74
CA ILE A 367 13.72 3.44 -11.27
C ILE A 367 13.11 4.68 -10.62
N PHE A 368 13.95 5.64 -10.25
CA PHE A 368 13.54 6.99 -9.90
C PHE A 368 13.81 7.95 -11.07
N THR A 369 12.86 8.84 -11.35
CA THR A 369 13.02 9.91 -12.34
C THR A 369 13.01 11.29 -11.67
N PRO A 370 13.57 12.31 -12.35
CA PRO A 370 13.23 13.70 -12.03
C PRO A 370 11.71 13.94 -12.03
N PRO A 371 11.23 15.04 -11.43
CA PRO A 371 9.79 15.28 -11.29
C PRO A 371 9.06 15.41 -12.64
N TYR A 372 8.02 14.59 -12.83
CA TYR A 372 7.00 14.74 -13.88
C TYR A 372 5.76 15.50 -13.40
N VAL A 373 5.50 15.47 -12.10
CA VAL A 373 4.30 16.04 -11.50
C VAL A 373 4.66 17.11 -10.48
N ARG A 374 3.68 17.95 -10.21
CA ARG A 374 3.67 18.89 -9.10
C ARG A 374 2.51 18.49 -8.19
N GLN A 375 2.76 18.30 -6.90
CA GLN A 375 1.70 17.95 -5.97
C GLN A 375 1.06 19.23 -5.40
N ASP A 376 -0.25 19.36 -5.59
CA ASP A 376 -1.12 20.39 -5.02
C ASP A 376 -1.84 19.85 -3.79
N ARG A 377 -1.05 19.54 -2.76
CA ARG A 377 -1.53 18.83 -1.57
C ARG A 377 -2.73 19.52 -0.94
N ASN A 378 -3.74 18.72 -0.59
CA ASN A 378 -4.86 19.17 0.23
C ASN A 378 -4.39 19.65 1.62
N PRO A 379 -5.17 20.47 2.35
CA PRO A 379 -4.84 20.83 3.72
C PRO A 379 -4.83 19.59 4.64
N HIS A 380 -3.68 19.28 5.24
CA HIS A 380 -3.53 18.19 6.22
C HIS A 380 -3.14 18.72 7.60
N ASN A 381 -3.46 17.93 8.63
CA ASN A 381 -2.94 18.16 9.97
C ASN A 381 -1.66 17.33 10.16
N ILE A 382 -0.51 18.00 10.19
CA ILE A 382 0.81 17.35 10.24
C ILE A 382 0.98 16.48 11.51
N LEU A 383 0.33 16.84 12.63
CA LEU A 383 0.37 16.01 13.86
C LEU A 383 -0.41 14.70 13.69
N LYS A 384 -1.55 14.73 12.98
CA LYS A 384 -2.27 13.50 12.63
C LYS A 384 -1.46 12.64 11.66
N ASP A 385 -0.80 13.28 10.70
CA ASP A 385 0.08 12.59 9.76
C ASP A 385 1.23 11.88 10.51
N LEU A 386 1.82 12.53 11.51
CA LEU A 386 2.87 11.94 12.36
C LEU A 386 2.39 10.67 13.09
N ASP A 387 1.19 10.72 13.69
CA ASP A 387 0.58 9.59 14.38
C ASP A 387 0.30 8.42 13.41
N ALA A 388 -0.30 8.74 12.26
CA ALA A 388 -0.61 7.78 11.20
C ALA A 388 0.65 7.13 10.59
N GLU A 389 1.77 7.84 10.55
CA GLU A 389 3.04 7.36 9.99
C GLU A 389 3.92 6.61 11.03
N ASN A 390 3.46 6.45 12.28
CA ASN A 390 4.27 5.88 13.37
C ASN A 390 4.93 4.53 13.02
N ASP A 391 4.19 3.68 12.31
CA ASP A 391 4.69 2.38 11.89
C ASP A 391 5.83 2.46 10.87
N LEU A 392 5.90 3.51 10.05
CA LEU A 392 7.05 3.77 9.18
C LEU A 392 8.30 4.12 9.99
N TYR A 393 8.14 4.99 10.99
CA TYR A 393 9.26 5.43 11.83
C TYR A 393 9.83 4.32 12.69
N MET A 394 8.94 3.49 13.25
CA MET A 394 9.33 2.51 14.27
C MET A 394 9.65 1.13 13.70
N ARG A 395 9.29 0.84 12.44
CA ARG A 395 9.36 -0.53 11.91
C ARG A 395 10.02 -0.69 10.54
N SER A 396 10.24 0.37 9.75
CA SER A 396 10.82 0.26 8.40
C SER A 396 12.22 -0.38 8.40
N ASN A 397 13.09 -0.01 9.33
CA ASN A 397 14.44 -0.59 9.40
C ASN A 397 14.40 -2.10 9.66
N VAL A 398 13.59 -2.52 10.64
CA VAL A 398 13.40 -3.94 10.99
C VAL A 398 12.72 -4.71 9.87
N LEU A 399 11.83 -4.06 9.10
CA LEU A 399 11.21 -4.65 7.93
C LEU A 399 12.25 -4.94 6.84
N ILE A 400 13.11 -3.98 6.52
CA ILE A 400 14.17 -4.16 5.52
C ILE A 400 15.13 -5.30 5.93
N GLN A 401 15.48 -5.39 7.22
CA GLN A 401 16.28 -6.48 7.75
C GLN A 401 15.58 -7.84 7.55
N LEU A 402 14.31 -7.95 7.93
CA LEU A 402 13.50 -9.14 7.70
C LEU A 402 13.46 -9.55 6.23
N LEU A 403 13.17 -8.61 5.32
CA LEU A 403 13.08 -8.89 3.89
C LEU A 403 14.44 -9.34 3.32
N SER A 404 15.53 -8.74 3.80
CA SER A 404 16.89 -9.13 3.43
C SER A 404 17.24 -10.53 3.92
N GLU A 405 16.86 -10.88 5.16
CA GLU A 405 17.02 -12.23 5.72
C GLU A 405 16.23 -13.26 4.92
N LEU A 406 14.95 -12.98 4.63
CA LEU A 406 14.09 -13.84 3.82
C LEU A 406 14.66 -14.02 2.40
N TYR A 407 15.24 -12.96 1.82
CA TYR A 407 15.84 -13.01 0.49
C TYR A 407 17.06 -13.93 0.47
N ASN A 408 17.84 -13.98 1.55
CA ASN A 408 19.05 -14.81 1.65
C ASN A 408 18.77 -16.28 2.01
N THR A 409 17.53 -16.66 2.30
CA THR A 409 17.17 -18.06 2.54
C THR A 409 17.16 -18.87 1.24
N GLU A 410 17.51 -20.17 1.33
CA GLU A 410 17.57 -21.07 0.15
C GLU A 410 16.20 -21.29 -0.52
N HIS A 411 15.11 -21.12 0.23
CA HIS A 411 13.76 -21.34 -0.27
C HIS A 411 13.14 -20.03 -0.72
N SER A 412 12.84 -19.92 -2.02
CA SER A 412 12.03 -18.81 -2.54
C SER A 412 10.63 -18.91 -1.95
N ILE A 413 10.18 -17.86 -1.27
CA ILE A 413 8.80 -17.76 -0.77
C ILE A 413 7.94 -17.03 -1.81
N ASP A 414 6.67 -17.43 -1.92
CA ASP A 414 5.71 -16.71 -2.75
C ASP A 414 5.03 -15.56 -1.98
N LEU A 415 4.14 -14.82 -2.67
CA LEU A 415 3.43 -13.69 -2.10
C LEU A 415 2.55 -14.06 -0.89
N HIS A 416 1.98 -15.28 -0.84
CA HIS A 416 1.21 -15.74 0.32
C HIS A 416 2.11 -15.95 1.53
N HIS A 417 3.25 -16.59 1.31
CA HIS A 417 4.21 -16.85 2.39
C HIS A 417 4.83 -15.56 2.92
N LEU A 418 5.09 -14.56 2.07
CA LEU A 418 5.55 -13.25 2.55
C LEU A 418 4.50 -12.60 3.46
N TYR A 419 3.24 -12.57 3.03
CA TYR A 419 2.14 -12.02 3.83
C TYR A 419 1.94 -12.79 5.14
N ASP A 420 2.09 -14.12 5.12
CA ASP A 420 2.08 -14.93 6.34
C ASP A 420 3.21 -14.52 7.30
N GLU A 421 4.44 -14.29 6.82
CA GLU A 421 5.56 -13.86 7.65
C GLU A 421 5.39 -12.43 8.20
N LEU A 422 4.80 -11.52 7.42
CA LEU A 422 4.43 -10.17 7.84
C LEU A 422 3.33 -10.20 8.90
N TYR A 423 2.32 -11.05 8.71
CA TYR A 423 1.24 -11.26 9.67
C TYR A 423 1.77 -11.80 11.00
N LYS A 424 2.60 -12.86 10.99
CA LYS A 424 3.18 -13.44 12.22
C LYS A 424 3.94 -12.42 13.08
N ARG A 425 4.41 -11.32 12.48
CA ARG A 425 5.18 -10.24 13.11
C ARG A 425 4.39 -8.95 13.31
N GLY A 426 3.10 -8.96 13.01
CA GLY A 426 2.15 -7.84 13.21
C GLY A 426 2.50 -6.60 12.43
N TYR A 427 3.01 -6.79 11.21
CA TYR A 427 2.92 -5.73 10.21
C TYR A 427 1.46 -5.62 9.77
N ILE A 428 0.89 -6.69 9.23
CA ILE A 428 -0.45 -6.72 8.63
C ILE A 428 -1.41 -7.67 9.36
N GLU A 429 -2.72 -7.49 9.20
CA GLU A 429 -3.76 -8.26 9.88
C GLU A 429 -4.37 -9.38 9.00
N LEU A 430 -5.35 -10.10 9.56
CA LEU A 430 -5.98 -11.26 8.90
C LEU A 430 -6.65 -10.88 7.57
N ASP A 431 -7.22 -9.68 7.49
CA ASP A 431 -7.90 -9.19 6.28
C ASP A 431 -6.93 -9.07 5.10
N ASP A 432 -5.66 -8.71 5.35
CA ASP A 432 -4.63 -8.73 4.31
C ASP A 432 -4.32 -10.14 3.79
N LEU A 433 -4.32 -11.15 4.66
CA LEU A 433 -4.13 -12.53 4.24
C LEU A 433 -5.28 -13.01 3.35
N ILE A 434 -6.50 -12.60 3.67
CA ILE A 434 -7.69 -12.90 2.87
C ILE A 434 -7.61 -12.17 1.52
N PHE A 435 -7.33 -10.87 1.56
CA PHE A 435 -7.22 -10.02 0.39
C PHE A 435 -6.13 -10.51 -0.58
N ILE A 436 -4.93 -10.82 -0.09
CA ILE A 436 -3.82 -11.26 -0.95
C ILE A 436 -4.10 -12.62 -1.61
N ARG A 437 -4.84 -13.50 -0.92
CA ARG A 437 -5.31 -14.77 -1.47
C ARG A 437 -6.31 -14.56 -2.60
N ALA A 438 -7.24 -13.63 -2.43
CA ALA A 438 -8.15 -13.25 -3.50
C ALA A 438 -7.37 -12.62 -4.68
N TRP A 439 -6.48 -11.67 -4.40
CA TRP A 439 -5.65 -10.99 -5.41
C TRP A 439 -4.87 -11.95 -6.30
N VAL A 440 -4.04 -12.82 -5.70
CA VAL A 440 -3.19 -13.76 -6.47
C VAL A 440 -4.03 -14.70 -7.32
N LYS A 441 -5.15 -15.18 -6.79
CA LYS A 441 -6.04 -16.08 -7.54
C LYS A 441 -6.71 -15.35 -8.71
N THR A 442 -7.20 -14.13 -8.50
CA THR A 442 -7.78 -13.30 -9.57
C THR A 442 -6.76 -13.02 -10.66
N VAL A 443 -5.55 -12.56 -10.31
CA VAL A 443 -4.48 -12.27 -11.28
C VAL A 443 -4.09 -13.51 -12.09
N LYS A 444 -3.90 -14.67 -11.43
CA LYS A 444 -3.59 -15.93 -12.12
C LYS A 444 -4.68 -16.33 -13.10
N ALA A 445 -5.95 -16.19 -12.69
CA ALA A 445 -7.08 -16.55 -13.54
C ALA A 445 -7.22 -15.62 -14.76
N ILE A 446 -6.98 -14.31 -14.60
CA ILE A 446 -6.93 -13.34 -15.72
C ILE A 446 -5.82 -13.70 -16.72
N PHE A 447 -4.61 -14.01 -16.24
CA PHE A 447 -3.51 -14.35 -17.15
C PHE A 447 -3.75 -15.68 -17.88
N LYS A 448 -4.32 -16.68 -17.21
CA LYS A 448 -4.69 -17.96 -17.84
C LYS A 448 -5.73 -17.79 -18.95
N GLU A 449 -6.76 -16.98 -18.74
CA GLU A 449 -7.78 -16.70 -19.76
C GLU A 449 -7.16 -16.06 -21.01
N ARG A 450 -6.17 -15.18 -20.83
CA ARG A 450 -5.48 -14.53 -21.95
C ARG A 450 -4.63 -15.49 -22.75
N GLU A 451 -3.89 -16.37 -22.10
CA GLU A 451 -3.11 -17.40 -22.78
C GLU A 451 -4.03 -18.29 -23.62
N ALA A 452 -5.18 -18.70 -23.08
CA ALA A 452 -6.18 -19.47 -23.83
C ALA A 452 -6.75 -18.70 -25.03
N THR A 453 -6.99 -17.39 -24.89
CA THR A 453 -7.49 -16.54 -25.99
C THR A 453 -6.46 -16.34 -27.10
N VAL A 454 -5.16 -16.31 -26.76
CA VAL A 454 -4.07 -16.20 -27.74
C VAL A 454 -3.86 -17.52 -28.48
N LEU A 455 -3.96 -18.67 -27.80
CA LEU A 455 -3.81 -19.98 -28.43
C LEU A 455 -4.96 -20.35 -29.39
N ASN A 456 -6.14 -19.76 -29.20
CA ASN A 456 -7.32 -19.97 -30.04
C ASN A 456 -7.43 -19.00 -31.22
N LYS A 457 -6.45 -18.11 -31.41
CA LYS A 457 -6.35 -17.16 -32.53
C LYS A 457 -5.13 -17.48 -33.38
#